data_AF-A0A2D6ZZM7-F1
#
_entry.id   AF-A0A2D6ZZM7-F1
#
_cell.length_a   1.000
_cell.length_b   1.000
_cell.length_c   1.000
_cell.angle_alpha   90.00
_cell.angle_beta   90.00
_cell.angle_gamma   90.00
#
_symmetry.space_group_name_H-M   'P 1'
#
loop_
_entity.id
_entity.type
_entity.pdbx_description
1 polymer ?
#
loop_
_entity_poly.entity_id
_entity_poly.type
_entity_poly.pdbx_seq_one_letter_code
_entity_poly.pdbx_strand_id
1 'polypeptide(L)' 'MRKFRKVAKTKGVPKKYLSGAKNKRKKAEEIKRTARAYKRGDYIDIAAVNRSRSAQGKRKKRRK' A
#
# COMPACT_ATOMS: atom_id res chain seq x y z
N MET A 1 7.29 -15.04 27.84
CA MET A 1 6.43 -14.74 26.66
C MET A 1 7.19 -13.81 25.72
N ARG A 2 7.31 -14.14 24.42
CA ARG A 2 8.15 -13.39 23.47
C ARG A 2 7.54 -12.02 23.14
N LYS A 3 8.25 -10.93 23.45
CA LYS A 3 7.78 -9.54 23.20
C LYS A 3 8.35 -9.02 21.88
N PHE A 4 7.48 -8.76 20.90
CA PHE A 4 7.90 -8.17 19.63
C PHE A 4 8.09 -6.65 19.75
N ARG A 5 9.08 -6.11 19.02
CA ARG A 5 9.28 -4.66 18.91
C ARG A 5 8.06 -3.98 18.29
N LYS A 6 7.65 -2.84 18.86
CA LYS A 6 6.59 -2.01 18.28
C LYS A 6 7.05 -1.45 16.92
N VAL A 7 6.22 -1.61 15.90
CA VAL A 7 6.49 -1.07 14.56
C VAL A 7 5.87 0.32 14.46
N ALA A 8 6.64 1.30 13.97
CA ALA A 8 6.13 2.64 13.71
C ALA A 8 5.05 2.60 12.62
N LYS A 9 3.86 3.11 12.94
CA LYS A 9 2.71 3.19 12.03
C LYS A 9 2.42 4.65 11.69
N THR A 10 2.01 4.90 10.46
CA THR A 10 1.49 6.20 10.04
C THR A 10 0.17 5.96 9.30
N LYS A 11 -0.83 6.82 9.55
CA LYS A 11 -2.19 6.66 8.99
C LYS A 11 -2.80 5.25 9.22
N GLY A 12 -2.39 4.56 10.29
CA GLY A 12 -2.86 3.22 10.66
C GLY A 12 -2.19 2.06 9.90
N VAL A 13 -1.15 2.32 9.10
CA VAL A 13 -0.38 1.30 8.35
C VAL A 13 1.11 1.43 8.71
N PRO A 14 1.90 0.34 8.77
CA PRO A 14 3.34 0.43 9.01
C PRO A 14 4.06 1.36 8.02
N LYS A 15 4.99 2.18 8.52
CA LYS A 15 5.70 3.20 7.73
C LYS A 15 6.36 2.62 6.47
N LYS A 16 6.87 1.38 6.53
CA LYS A 16 7.52 0.67 5.42
C LYS A 16 6.63 0.48 4.18
N TYR A 17 5.31 0.50 4.32
CA TYR A 17 4.38 0.33 3.19
C TYR A 17 3.92 1.66 2.59
N LEU A 18 4.28 2.77 3.21
CA LEU A 18 3.93 4.13 2.77
C LEU A 18 5.16 4.91 2.27
N SER A 19 6.36 4.37 2.45
CA SER A 19 7.59 4.94 1.89
C SER A 19 7.53 4.91 0.35
N GLY A 20 7.91 6.02 -0.29
CA GLY A 20 7.91 6.16 -1.76
C GLY A 20 6.55 6.46 -2.39
N ALA A 21 5.45 6.39 -1.65
CA ALA A 21 4.13 6.73 -2.17
C ALA A 21 3.99 8.25 -2.38
N LYS A 22 3.63 8.67 -3.60
CA LYS A 22 3.33 10.08 -3.92
C LYS A 22 2.22 10.66 -3.03
N ASN A 23 1.19 9.85 -2.73
CA ASN A 23 0.14 10.21 -1.79
C ASN A 23 -0.05 9.10 -0.75
N LYS A 24 0.54 9.31 0.44
CA LYS A 24 0.56 8.34 1.54
C LYS A 24 -0.84 8.03 2.08
N ARG A 25 -1.77 8.99 2.06
CA ARG A 25 -3.14 8.80 2.57
C ARG A 25 -3.93 7.85 1.67
N LYS A 26 -3.96 8.13 0.36
CA LYS A 26 -4.62 7.25 -0.62
C LYS A 26 -4.02 5.84 -0.60
N LYS A 27 -2.70 5.72 -0.44
CA LYS A 27 -2.04 4.42 -0.33
C LYS A 27 -2.45 3.64 0.92
N ALA A 28 -2.56 4.32 2.06
CA ALA A 28 -3.03 3.70 3.29
C ALA A 28 -4.49 3.23 3.19
N GLU A 29 -5.34 4.00 2.52
CA GLU A 29 -6.74 3.63 2.25
C GLU A 29 -6.85 2.41 1.32
N GLU A 30 -6.05 2.34 0.24
CA GLU A 30 -5.94 1.16 -0.62
C GLU A 30 -5.56 -0.09 0.20
N ILE A 31 -4.49 0.01 1.01
CA ILE A 31 -4.01 -1.12 1.83
C ILE A 31 -5.09 -1.59 2.81
N LYS A 32 -5.80 -0.66 3.46
CA LYS A 32 -6.91 -1.00 4.38
C LYS A 32 -8.08 -1.63 3.65
N ARG A 33 -8.43 -1.14 2.45
CA ARG A 33 -9.50 -1.73 1.62
C ARG A 33 -9.15 -3.17 1.26
N THR A 34 -7.93 -3.42 0.77
CA THR A 34 -7.46 -4.77 0.44
C THR A 34 -7.42 -5.68 1.67
N ALA A 35 -6.94 -5.18 2.81
CA ALA A 35 -6.93 -5.94 4.07
C ALA A 35 -8.35 -6.33 4.54
N ARG A 36 -9.33 -5.43 4.39
CA ARG A 36 -10.73 -5.72 4.71
C ARG A 36 -11.35 -6.74 3.76
N ALA A 37 -10.98 -6.74 2.48
CA ALA A 37 -11.42 -7.75 1.52
C ALA A 37 -10.86 -9.13 1.88
N TYR A 38 -9.56 -9.22 2.21
CA TYR A 38 -8.96 -10.48 2.68
C TYR A 38 -9.65 -11.00 3.94
N LYS A 39 -9.96 -10.11 4.89
CA LYS A 39 -10.66 -10.51 6.12
C LYS A 39 -12.08 -11.03 5.85
N ARG A 40 -12.77 -10.49 4.84
CA ARG A 40 -14.13 -10.89 4.47
C ARG A 40 -14.19 -12.12 3.57
N GLY A 41 -13.07 -12.50 2.95
CA GLY A 41 -13.04 -13.55 1.93
C GLY A 41 -13.54 -13.07 0.55
N ASP A 42 -13.66 -11.74 0.36
CA ASP A 42 -14.06 -11.17 -0.92
C ASP A 42 -12.99 -11.42 -1.99
N TYR A 43 -13.41 -11.56 -3.25
CA TYR A 43 -12.48 -11.60 -4.38
C TYR A 43 -11.66 -10.30 -4.47
N ILE A 44 -10.35 -10.45 -4.67
CA ILE A 44 -9.41 -9.34 -4.84
C ILE A 44 -8.72 -9.51 -6.18
N ASP A 45 -8.88 -8.53 -7.06
CA ASP A 45 -8.04 -8.42 -8.26
C ASP A 45 -6.62 -7.95 -7.86
N ILE A 46 -5.77 -8.91 -7.53
CA ILE A 46 -4.37 -8.68 -7.14
C ILE A 46 -3.57 -8.07 -8.30
N ALA A 47 -3.89 -8.45 -9.54
CA ALA A 47 -3.20 -7.96 -10.72
C ALA A 47 -3.46 -6.45 -10.93
N ALA A 48 -4.71 -5.99 -10.77
CA ALA A 48 -5.02 -4.56 -10.80
C ALA A 48 -4.33 -3.79 -9.68
N VAL A 49 -4.32 -4.33 -8.45
CA VAL A 49 -3.60 -3.72 -7.32
C VAL A 49 -2.12 -3.54 -7.68
N ASN A 50 -1.46 -4.60 -8.15
CA ASN A 50 -0.05 -4.57 -8.52
C ASN A 50 0.26 -3.61 -9.68
N ARG A 51 -0.61 -3.55 -10.70
CA ARG A 51 -0.51 -2.55 -11.79
C ARG A 51 -0.57 -1.13 -11.25
N SER A 52 -1.51 -0.84 -10.34
CA SER A 52 -1.60 0.47 -9.69
C SER A 52 -0.33 0.81 -8.88
N ARG A 53 0.21 -0.14 -8.10
CA ARG A 53 1.44 0.09 -7.31
C ARG A 53 2.65 0.37 -8.19
N SER A 54 2.85 -0.43 -9.24
CA SER A 54 3.99 -0.29 -10.14
C SER A 54 3.93 0.98 -10.99
N ALA A 55 2.74 1.44 -11.37
CA ALA A 55 2.55 2.69 -12.10
C ALA A 55 2.95 3.94 -11.27
N GLN A 56 2.83 3.90 -9.94
CA GLN A 56 3.16 5.05 -9.07
C GLN A 56 4.62 5.51 -9.17
N GLY A 57 5.54 4.58 -9.42
CA GLY A 57 6.98 4.85 -9.56
C GLY A 57 7.41 5.30 -10.96
N LYS A 58 6.54 5.16 -11.98
CA LYS A 58 6.91 5.49 -13.37
C LYS A 58 6.87 7.01 -13.56
N ARG A 59 8.02 7.62 -13.86
CA ARG A 59 8.14 9.03 -14.27
C ARG A 59 8.07 9.06 -15.80
N LYS A 60 7.12 9.80 -16.39
CA LYS A 60 7.11 10.03 -17.85
C LYS A 60 8.38 10.83 -18.20
N LYS A 61 9.28 10.23 -18.97
CA LYS A 61 10.42 10.93 -19.57
C LYS A 61 9.88 11.73 -20.75
N ARG A 62 9.96 13.07 -20.70
CA ARG A 62 9.70 13.90 -21.90
C ARG A 62 10.87 13.67 -22.86
N ARG A 63 10.60 13.32 -24.12
CA ARG A 63 11.60 13.38 -25.18
C ARG A 63 11.85 14.86 -25.47
N LYS A 64 13.12 15.25 -25.54
CA LYS A 64 13.57 16.57 -25.98
C LYS A 64 13.48 16.63 -27.49
#